data_AF-A0AAP5MCB8-F1
#
_entry.id   AF-A0AAP5MCB8-F1
#
_cell.length_a   1.000
_cell.length_b   1.000
_cell.length_c   1.000
_cell.angle_alpha   90.00
_cell.angle_beta   90.00
_cell.angle_gamma   90.00
#
_symmetry.space_group_name_H-M   'P 1'
#
loop_
_entity.id
_entity.type
_entity.pdbx_description
1 polymer ?
#
loop_
_entity_poly.entity_id
_entity_poly.type
_entity_poly.pdbx_seq_one_letter_code
_entity_poly.pdbx_strand_id
1 'polypeptide(L)'
;MATNIEQNINYLTLQELSLEAAKLWEQLEQVDSEEEGYVEQILQQLFEMQGAQERKIDAIAYVADQLKLDIEVWQSRLKAITELHTAAINRKQKQLESLKSYLLFLNEHGVLQNRNPGVEREIAFQNNPPKVLLKVEPEDPEFPEEFREVRVEYRPLTKQIIEAYKQGRDVSRIAEIEVGKHVRFKHSSQKK
;
A
#
# COMPACT_ATOMS: atom_id res chain seq x y z
N MET A 1 -25.32 37.81 -22.65
CA MET A 1 -23.99 37.88 -21.98
C MET A 1 -23.73 36.75 -20.99
N ALA A 2 -24.69 35.85 -20.69
CA ALA A 2 -24.50 34.72 -19.75
C ALA A 2 -23.59 33.59 -20.26
N THR A 3 -23.44 33.43 -21.58
CA THR A 3 -22.70 32.30 -22.19
C THR A 3 -21.19 32.32 -21.97
N ASN A 4 -20.59 33.49 -21.69
CA ASN A 4 -19.14 33.61 -21.48
C ASN A 4 -18.70 33.21 -20.07
N ILE A 5 -19.58 33.36 -19.08
CA ILE A 5 -19.30 33.05 -17.67
C ILE A 5 -19.33 31.53 -17.47
N GLU A 6 -20.40 30.87 -17.91
CA GLU A 6 -20.54 29.39 -17.82
C GLU A 6 -19.42 28.62 -18.53
N GLN A 7 -18.94 29.12 -19.68
CA GLN A 7 -17.85 28.49 -20.41
C GLN A 7 -16.51 28.59 -19.66
N ASN A 8 -16.22 29.74 -19.05
CA ASN A 8 -14.95 29.97 -18.34
C ASN A 8 -14.84 29.09 -17.08
N ILE A 9 -15.96 28.97 -16.35
CA ILE A 9 -16.07 28.25 -15.08
C ILE A 9 -15.74 26.74 -15.19
N ASN A 10 -16.04 26.11 -16.32
CA ASN A 10 -15.78 24.68 -16.51
C ASN A 10 -14.28 24.36 -16.70
N TYR A 11 -13.49 25.31 -17.22
CA TYR A 11 -12.04 25.15 -17.44
C TYR A 11 -11.21 25.45 -16.20
N LEU A 12 -11.72 26.26 -15.29
CA LEU A 12 -11.02 26.60 -14.05
C LEU A 12 -10.80 25.37 -13.18
N THR A 13 -9.66 25.33 -12.50
CA THR A 13 -9.31 24.34 -11.48
C THR A 13 -10.12 24.57 -10.19
N LEU A 14 -10.19 23.56 -9.32
CA LEU A 14 -10.85 23.73 -8.01
C LEU A 14 -10.20 24.86 -7.20
N GLN A 15 -8.89 25.05 -7.34
CA GLN A 15 -8.16 26.16 -6.72
C GLN A 15 -8.64 27.50 -7.24
N GLU A 16 -8.71 27.68 -8.56
CA GLU A 16 -9.16 28.94 -9.17
C GLU A 16 -10.61 29.24 -8.80
N LEU A 17 -11.50 28.25 -8.86
CA LEU A 17 -12.90 28.39 -8.42
C LEU A 17 -13.00 28.79 -6.93
N SER A 18 -12.11 28.27 -6.08
CA SER A 18 -12.08 28.62 -4.65
C SER A 18 -11.60 30.04 -4.42
N LEU A 19 -10.60 30.49 -5.19
CA LEU A 19 -10.07 31.84 -5.12
C LEU A 19 -11.07 32.88 -5.65
N GLU A 20 -11.77 32.57 -6.74
CA GLU A 20 -12.81 33.44 -7.29
C GLU A 20 -14.01 33.55 -6.36
N ALA A 21 -14.46 32.44 -5.77
CA ALA A 21 -15.51 32.47 -4.75
C ALA A 21 -15.09 33.32 -3.53
N ALA A 22 -13.85 33.22 -3.07
CA ALA A 22 -13.34 34.04 -1.96
C ALA A 22 -13.34 35.54 -2.29
N LYS A 23 -12.98 35.91 -3.52
CA LYS A 23 -13.05 37.31 -3.98
C LYS A 23 -14.49 37.82 -4.03
N LEU A 24 -15.44 37.00 -4.48
CA LEU A 24 -16.85 37.36 -4.50
C LEU A 24 -17.41 37.56 -3.09
N TRP A 25 -16.97 36.76 -2.11
CA TRP A 25 -17.31 36.97 -0.70
C TRP A 25 -16.74 38.28 -0.15
N GLU A 26 -15.48 38.58 -0.45
CA GLU A 26 -14.84 39.84 -0.04
C GLU A 26 -15.54 41.07 -0.67
N GLN A 27 -15.96 40.95 -1.93
CA GLN A 27 -16.77 41.98 -2.60
C GLN A 27 -18.13 42.14 -1.93
N LEU A 28 -18.81 41.04 -1.58
CA LEU A 28 -20.09 41.09 -0.87
C LEU A 28 -19.98 41.81 0.49
N GLU A 29 -18.88 41.62 1.23
CA GLU A 29 -18.63 42.29 2.51
C GLU A 29 -18.37 43.80 2.39
N GLN A 30 -17.94 44.26 1.22
CA GLN A 30 -17.58 45.67 0.96
C GLN A 30 -18.71 46.49 0.34
N VAL A 31 -19.82 45.87 -0.06
CA VAL A 31 -20.96 46.56 -0.70
C VAL A 31 -21.88 47.17 0.34
N ASP A 32 -22.17 48.46 0.20
CA ASP A 32 -23.15 49.17 1.03
C ASP A 32 -24.58 48.69 0.71
N SER A 33 -25.42 48.61 1.74
CA SER A 33 -26.79 48.07 1.69
C SER A 33 -27.77 48.83 0.76
N GLU A 34 -27.35 49.95 0.17
CA GLU A 34 -28.16 50.75 -0.76
C GLU A 34 -28.05 50.28 -2.22
N GLU A 35 -27.12 49.36 -2.54
CA GLU A 35 -26.90 48.80 -3.88
C GLU A 35 -27.50 47.39 -4.05
N GLU A 36 -28.78 47.19 -3.68
CA GLU A 36 -29.46 45.89 -3.70
C GLU A 36 -29.28 45.09 -5.00
N GLY A 37 -29.31 45.75 -6.16
CA GLY A 37 -29.14 45.10 -7.47
C GLY A 37 -27.73 44.59 -7.75
N TYR A 38 -26.69 45.14 -7.11
CA TYR A 38 -25.31 44.66 -7.22
C TYR A 38 -25.08 43.47 -6.27
N VAL A 39 -25.70 43.49 -5.09
CA VAL A 39 -25.70 42.37 -4.14
C VAL A 39 -26.33 41.12 -4.77
N GLU A 40 -27.49 41.25 -5.44
CA GLU A 40 -28.13 40.12 -6.13
C GLU A 40 -27.23 39.49 -7.21
N GLN A 41 -26.48 40.31 -7.94
CA GLN A 41 -25.55 39.83 -8.98
C GLN A 41 -24.38 39.04 -8.37
N ILE A 42 -23.79 39.52 -7.28
CA ILE A 42 -22.70 38.81 -6.58
C ILE A 42 -23.21 37.49 -6.01
N LEU A 43 -24.41 37.47 -5.41
CA LEU A 43 -25.02 36.25 -4.89
C LEU A 43 -25.27 35.22 -6.00
N GLN A 44 -25.75 35.66 -7.15
CA GLN A 44 -25.96 34.76 -8.29
C GLN A 44 -24.64 34.16 -8.79
N GLN A 45 -23.58 34.96 -8.88
CA GLN A 45 -22.25 34.46 -9.24
C GLN A 45 -21.67 33.49 -8.19
N LEU A 46 -21.92 33.73 -6.90
CA LEU A 46 -21.54 32.81 -5.83
C LEU A 46 -22.27 31.45 -5.96
N PHE A 47 -23.57 31.45 -6.30
CA PHE A 47 -24.30 30.21 -6.54
C PHE A 47 -23.78 29.44 -7.75
N GLU A 48 -23.46 30.15 -8.84
CA GLU A 48 -22.84 29.55 -10.02
C GLU A 48 -21.46 28.96 -9.70
N MET A 49 -20.66 29.66 -8.88
CA MET A 49 -19.36 29.16 -8.39
C MET A 49 -19.49 27.92 -7.53
N GLN A 50 -20.43 27.92 -6.57
CA GLN A 50 -20.65 26.78 -5.72
C GLN A 50 -21.03 25.54 -6.55
N GLY A 51 -21.97 25.68 -7.48
CA GLY A 51 -22.36 24.57 -8.35
C GLY A 51 -21.21 24.06 -9.22
N ALA A 52 -20.29 24.93 -9.64
CA ALA A 52 -19.10 24.53 -10.38
C ALA A 52 -18.04 23.82 -9.53
N GLN A 53 -17.83 24.29 -8.30
CA GLN A 53 -16.94 23.63 -7.33
C GLN A 53 -17.44 22.22 -7.00
N GLU A 54 -18.74 22.05 -6.75
CA GLU A 54 -19.36 20.75 -6.50
C GLU A 54 -19.11 19.78 -7.67
N ARG A 55 -19.39 20.20 -8.91
CA ARG A 55 -19.11 19.40 -10.11
C ARG A 55 -17.62 19.05 -10.25
N LYS A 56 -16.71 19.96 -9.90
CA LYS A 56 -15.27 19.70 -9.96
C LYS A 56 -14.83 18.71 -8.89
N ILE A 57 -15.36 18.80 -7.68
CA ILE A 57 -15.10 17.84 -6.59
C ILE A 57 -15.55 16.44 -7.02
N ASP A 58 -16.73 16.31 -7.61
CA ASP A 58 -17.23 15.04 -8.14
C ASP A 58 -16.33 14.48 -9.24
N ALA A 59 -15.89 15.32 -10.19
CA ALA A 59 -14.96 14.90 -11.24
C ALA A 59 -13.61 14.41 -10.67
N ILE A 60 -13.06 15.11 -9.67
CA ILE A 60 -11.82 14.70 -8.99
C ILE A 60 -12.02 13.36 -8.27
N ALA A 61 -13.14 13.20 -7.55
CA ALA A 61 -13.46 11.94 -6.87
C ALA A 61 -13.60 10.77 -7.85
N TYR A 62 -14.25 11.00 -9.00
CA TYR A 62 -14.38 10.00 -10.06
C TYR A 62 -13.03 9.58 -10.63
N VAL A 63 -12.14 10.54 -10.94
CA VAL A 63 -10.78 10.24 -11.42
C VAL A 63 -10.00 9.46 -10.36
N ALA A 64 -10.13 9.82 -9.08
CA ALA A 64 -9.47 9.11 -8.00
C ALA A 64 -9.95 7.65 -7.87
N ASP A 65 -11.25 7.40 -8.07
CA ASP A 65 -11.80 6.04 -8.06
C ASP A 65 -11.37 5.24 -9.29
N GLN A 66 -11.31 5.86 -10.47
CA GLN A 66 -10.74 5.24 -11.67
C GLN A 66 -9.27 4.84 -11.45
N LEU A 67 -8.46 5.71 -10.85
CA LEU A 67 -7.06 5.40 -10.55
C LEU A 67 -6.92 4.23 -9.56
N LYS A 68 -7.81 4.14 -8.55
CA LYS A 68 -7.82 2.98 -7.63
C LYS A 68 -8.12 1.69 -8.39
N LEU A 69 -9.13 1.69 -9.25
CA LEU A 69 -9.48 0.52 -10.06
C LEU A 69 -8.33 0.12 -10.98
N ASP A 70 -7.69 1.08 -11.64
CA ASP A 70 -6.53 0.81 -12.49
C ASP A 70 -5.38 0.17 -11.68
N ILE A 71 -5.10 0.70 -10.49
CA ILE A 71 -4.09 0.11 -9.58
C ILE A 71 -4.46 -1.34 -9.23
N GLU A 72 -5.70 -1.62 -8.86
CA GLU A 72 -6.17 -2.97 -8.52
C GLU A 72 -6.02 -3.93 -9.72
N VAL A 73 -6.36 -3.47 -10.92
CA VAL A 73 -6.20 -4.25 -12.16
C VAL A 73 -4.72 -4.56 -12.42
N TRP A 74 -3.83 -3.58 -12.27
CA TRP A 74 -2.38 -3.80 -12.45
C TRP A 74 -1.79 -4.74 -11.39
N GLN A 75 -2.21 -4.63 -10.13
CA GLN A 75 -1.82 -5.55 -9.07
C GLN A 75 -2.28 -6.99 -9.36
N SER A 76 -3.52 -7.15 -9.84
CA SER A 76 -4.06 -8.45 -10.25
C SER A 76 -3.27 -9.07 -11.41
N ARG A 77 -2.92 -8.27 -12.43
CA ARG A 77 -2.06 -8.71 -13.54
C ARG A 77 -0.68 -9.14 -13.07
N LEU A 78 -0.05 -8.37 -12.18
CA LEU A 78 1.25 -8.73 -11.61
C LEU A 78 1.18 -10.07 -10.86
N LYS A 79 0.13 -10.27 -10.05
CA LYS A 79 -0.10 -11.53 -9.35
C LYS A 79 -0.23 -12.71 -10.32
N ALA A 80 -1.02 -12.57 -11.39
CA ALA A 80 -1.16 -13.64 -12.38
C ALA A 80 0.17 -13.99 -13.09
N ILE A 81 0.97 -12.98 -13.46
CA ILE A 81 2.27 -13.20 -14.12
C ILE A 81 3.25 -13.89 -13.17
N THR A 82 3.32 -13.44 -11.92
CA THR A 82 4.20 -14.03 -10.90
C THR A 82 3.81 -15.47 -10.60
N GLU A 83 2.53 -15.78 -10.49
CA GLU A 83 2.03 -17.16 -10.33
C GLU A 83 2.44 -18.07 -11.51
N LEU A 84 2.29 -17.59 -12.75
CA LEU A 84 2.69 -18.32 -13.95
C LEU A 84 4.19 -18.65 -13.92
N HIS A 85 5.04 -17.65 -13.66
CA HIS A 85 6.48 -17.84 -13.65
C HIS A 85 6.92 -18.73 -12.47
N THR A 86 6.29 -18.57 -11.32
CA THR A 86 6.51 -19.44 -10.15
C THR A 86 6.18 -20.90 -10.48
N ALA A 87 5.08 -21.16 -11.19
CA ALA A 87 4.72 -22.50 -11.63
C ALA A 87 5.76 -23.08 -12.61
N ALA A 88 6.27 -22.29 -13.55
CA ALA A 88 7.31 -22.71 -14.48
C ALA A 88 8.63 -23.04 -13.76
N ILE A 89 9.06 -22.18 -12.82
CA ILE A 89 10.24 -22.39 -11.98
C ILE A 89 10.09 -23.68 -11.17
N ASN A 90 8.95 -23.88 -10.52
CA ASN A 90 8.69 -25.09 -9.73
C ASN A 90 8.76 -26.36 -10.57
N ARG A 91 8.28 -26.34 -11.82
CA ARG A 91 8.42 -27.48 -12.74
C ARG A 91 9.89 -27.77 -13.06
N LYS A 92 10.70 -26.73 -13.31
CA LYS A 92 12.14 -26.90 -13.58
C LYS A 92 12.92 -27.37 -12.37
N GLN A 93 12.59 -26.87 -11.18
CA GLN A 93 13.15 -27.37 -9.93
C GLN A 93 12.81 -28.84 -9.72
N LYS A 94 11.56 -29.26 -9.93
CA LYS A 94 11.17 -30.68 -9.85
C LYS A 94 11.92 -31.56 -10.85
N GLN A 95 12.12 -31.08 -12.08
CA GLN A 95 12.93 -31.80 -13.08
C GLN A 95 14.38 -31.98 -12.61
N LEU A 96 14.99 -30.92 -12.07
CA LEU A 96 16.35 -30.98 -11.54
C LEU A 96 16.45 -31.92 -10.32
N GLU A 97 15.50 -31.85 -9.39
CA GLU A 97 15.49 -32.73 -8.22
C GLU A 97 15.27 -34.20 -8.60
N SER A 98 14.42 -34.48 -9.59
CA SER A 98 14.26 -35.83 -10.14
C SER A 98 15.57 -36.34 -10.74
N LEU A 99 16.29 -35.51 -11.50
CA LEU A 99 17.60 -35.86 -12.05
C LEU A 99 18.62 -36.15 -10.93
N LYS A 100 18.71 -35.29 -9.92
CA LYS A 100 19.59 -35.51 -8.76
C LYS A 100 19.25 -36.81 -8.03
N SER A 101 17.96 -37.07 -7.80
CA SER A 101 17.49 -38.28 -7.13
C SER A 101 17.88 -39.54 -7.91
N TYR A 102 17.76 -39.50 -9.23
CA TYR A 102 18.20 -40.59 -10.10
C TYR A 102 19.72 -40.79 -10.06
N LEU A 103 20.51 -39.71 -10.07
CA LEU A 103 21.97 -39.81 -9.93
C LEU A 103 22.39 -40.39 -8.58
N LEU A 104 21.72 -40.00 -7.49
CA LEU A 104 21.93 -40.59 -6.16
C LEU A 104 21.62 -42.09 -6.16
N PHE A 105 20.49 -42.49 -6.73
CA PHE A 105 20.13 -43.90 -6.88
C PHE A 105 21.24 -44.70 -7.61
N LEU A 106 21.80 -44.16 -8.70
CA LEU A 106 22.90 -44.82 -9.41
C LEU A 106 24.18 -44.92 -8.57
N ASN A 107 24.49 -43.91 -7.77
CA ASN A 107 25.65 -43.95 -6.85
C ASN A 107 25.46 -44.98 -5.73
N GLU A 108 24.27 -45.04 -5.13
CA GLU A 108 23.91 -46.02 -4.09
C GLU A 108 23.99 -47.47 -4.59
N HIS A 109 23.67 -47.70 -5.87
CA HIS A 109 23.78 -49.02 -6.52
C HIS A 109 25.17 -49.31 -7.09
N GLY A 110 26.15 -48.43 -6.83
CA GLY A 110 27.55 -48.61 -7.24
C GLY A 110 27.81 -48.41 -8.74
N VAL A 111 26.83 -47.91 -9.51
CA VAL A 111 26.98 -47.61 -10.94
C VAL A 111 27.84 -46.36 -11.16
N LEU A 112 27.65 -45.34 -10.31
CA LEU A 112 28.46 -44.12 -10.30
C LEU A 112 29.37 -44.09 -9.07
N GLN A 113 30.61 -43.65 -9.24
CA GLN A 113 31.56 -43.46 -8.14
C GLN A 113 31.30 -42.13 -7.43
N ASN A 114 31.98 -41.85 -6.31
CA ASN A 114 31.83 -40.57 -5.59
C ASN A 114 32.29 -39.36 -6.42
N ARG A 115 33.15 -39.57 -7.42
CA ARG A 115 33.63 -38.55 -8.35
C ARG A 115 33.60 -39.13 -9.77
N ASN A 116 32.93 -38.45 -10.69
CA ASN A 116 32.78 -38.89 -12.07
C ASN A 116 33.13 -37.69 -12.99
N PRO A 117 34.38 -37.61 -13.49
CA PRO A 117 34.80 -36.53 -14.38
C PRO A 117 34.24 -36.75 -15.80
N GLY A 118 33.70 -35.67 -16.39
CA GLY A 118 33.42 -35.53 -17.81
C GLY A 118 34.48 -34.68 -18.51
N VAL A 119 34.20 -34.24 -19.75
CA VAL A 119 35.16 -33.47 -20.57
C VAL A 119 35.43 -32.08 -19.97
N GLU A 120 34.38 -31.39 -19.51
CA GLU A 120 34.48 -30.03 -18.95
C GLU A 120 33.91 -29.90 -17.52
N ARG A 121 33.23 -30.94 -17.02
CA ARG A 121 32.46 -30.89 -15.77
C ARG A 121 32.57 -32.20 -15.01
N GLU A 122 32.36 -32.16 -13.69
CA GLU A 122 32.40 -33.34 -12.82
C GLU A 122 31.08 -33.49 -12.06
N ILE A 123 30.65 -34.74 -11.85
CA ILE A 123 29.59 -35.09 -10.89
C ILE A 123 30.26 -35.64 -9.62
N ALA A 124 30.13 -34.92 -8.51
CA ALA A 124 30.65 -35.30 -7.21
C ALA A 124 29.51 -35.53 -6.21
N PHE A 125 29.56 -36.65 -5.49
CA PHE A 125 28.65 -36.99 -4.41
C PHE A 125 29.30 -36.66 -3.08
N GLN A 126 28.57 -35.92 -2.24
CA GLN A 126 29.04 -35.47 -0.93
C GLN A 126 27.99 -35.78 0.12
N ASN A 127 28.45 -36.18 1.32
CA ASN A 127 27.57 -36.35 2.46
C ASN A 127 27.18 -34.97 2.99
N ASN A 128 25.89 -34.76 3.20
CA ASN A 128 25.42 -33.58 3.92
C ASN A 128 25.97 -33.58 5.35
N PRO A 129 26.28 -32.41 5.93
CA PRO A 129 26.59 -32.32 7.34
C PRO A 129 25.43 -32.89 8.17
N PRO A 130 25.70 -33.51 9.33
CA PRO A 130 24.67 -34.09 10.18
C PRO A 130 23.67 -33.01 10.58
N LYS A 131 22.39 -33.25 10.31
CA LYS A 131 21.29 -32.39 10.75
C LYS A 131 20.76 -32.92 12.08
N VAL A 132 20.64 -32.05 13.07
CA VAL A 132 20.01 -32.38 14.36
C VAL A 132 18.51 -32.18 14.22
N LEU A 133 17.74 -33.26 14.42
CA LEU A 133 16.29 -33.20 14.57
C LEU A 133 15.98 -33.30 16.05
N LEU A 134 15.47 -32.22 16.63
CA LEU A 134 15.07 -32.20 18.03
C LEU A 134 13.83 -33.08 18.20
N LYS A 135 13.91 -34.05 19.12
CA LYS A 135 12.77 -34.90 19.49
C LYS A 135 11.86 -34.23 20.52
N VAL A 136 12.37 -33.21 21.19
CA VAL A 136 11.75 -32.50 22.30
C VAL A 136 11.95 -31.01 22.06
N GLU A 137 10.93 -30.21 22.36
CA GLU A 137 11.01 -28.77 22.20
C GLU A 137 11.96 -28.14 23.24
N PRO A 138 12.65 -27.03 22.92
CA PRO A 138 13.58 -26.39 23.85
C PRO A 138 12.95 -25.93 25.19
N GLU A 139 11.62 -25.71 25.20
CA GLU A 139 10.85 -25.30 26.37
C GLU A 139 10.52 -26.47 27.32
N ASP A 140 10.66 -27.71 26.85
CA ASP A 140 10.37 -28.90 27.65
C ASP A 140 11.36 -29.02 28.82
N PRO A 141 10.89 -29.34 30.04
CA PRO A 141 11.77 -29.61 31.19
C PRO A 141 12.83 -30.68 30.95
N GLU A 142 12.57 -31.67 30.09
CA GLU A 142 13.51 -32.74 29.76
C GLU A 142 14.59 -32.30 28.76
N PHE A 143 14.46 -31.12 28.15
CA PHE A 143 15.45 -30.59 27.23
C PHE A 143 16.71 -30.10 27.98
N PRO A 144 17.91 -30.63 27.68
CA PRO A 144 19.13 -30.29 28.41
C PRO A 144 19.46 -28.79 28.33
N GLU A 145 19.77 -28.19 29.47
CA GLU A 145 20.08 -26.75 29.56
C GLU A 145 21.33 -26.35 28.75
N GLU A 146 22.28 -27.27 28.58
CA GLU A 146 23.51 -27.06 27.80
C GLU A 146 23.27 -26.76 26.31
N PHE A 147 22.09 -27.13 25.78
CA PHE A 147 21.68 -26.84 24.40
C PHE A 147 20.60 -25.76 24.31
N ARG A 148 20.24 -25.12 25.43
CA ARG A 148 19.18 -24.12 25.50
C ARG A 148 19.77 -22.71 25.44
N GLU A 149 19.46 -21.97 24.38
CA GLU A 149 19.77 -20.53 24.29
C GLU A 149 18.53 -19.71 24.71
N VAL A 150 18.63 -18.98 25.82
CA VAL A 150 17.56 -18.10 26.30
C VAL A 150 17.84 -16.68 25.81
N ARG A 151 16.95 -16.14 24.96
CA ARG A 151 16.99 -14.73 24.53
C ARG A 151 15.78 -13.98 25.07
N VAL A 152 16.02 -12.87 25.77
CA VAL A 152 14.96 -11.95 26.21
C VAL A 152 14.76 -10.91 25.11
N GLU A 153 13.57 -10.90 24.51
CA GLU A 153 13.22 -9.94 23.46
C GLU A 153 12.34 -8.81 24.02
N TYR A 154 12.79 -7.57 23.88
CA TYR A 154 12.00 -6.39 24.20
C TYR A 154 11.30 -5.86 22.95
N ARG A 155 9.97 -5.83 22.95
CA ARG A 155 9.17 -5.31 21.85
C ARG A 155 8.41 -4.04 22.26
N PRO A 156 8.42 -2.97 21.44
CA PRO A 156 7.69 -1.76 21.75
C PRO A 156 6.17 -1.98 21.58
N LEU A 157 5.41 -1.59 22.59
CA LEU A 157 3.93 -1.62 22.56
C LEU A 157 3.37 -0.33 21.94
N THR A 158 3.65 -0.12 20.66
CA THR A 158 3.32 1.12 19.93
C THR A 158 1.84 1.50 20.00
N LYS A 159 0.93 0.51 19.98
CA LYS A 159 -0.52 0.74 20.14
C LYS A 159 -0.84 1.38 21.50
N GLN A 160 -0.22 0.91 22.57
CA GLN A 160 -0.44 1.43 23.92
C GLN A 160 0.16 2.83 24.09
N ILE A 161 1.31 3.09 23.44
CA ILE A 161 1.92 4.42 23.41
C ILE A 161 0.96 5.42 22.73
N ILE A 162 0.34 5.04 21.61
CA ILE A 162 -0.65 5.88 20.92
C ILE A 162 -1.90 6.09 21.77
N GLU A 163 -2.39 5.08 22.48
CA GLU A 163 -3.53 5.22 23.39
C GLU A 163 -3.21 6.15 24.57
N ALA A 164 -2.02 6.03 25.16
CA ALA A 164 -1.54 6.90 26.22
C ALA A 164 -1.48 8.36 25.75
N TYR A 165 -0.96 8.62 24.55
CA TYR A 165 -0.99 9.95 23.93
C TYR A 165 -2.40 10.49 23.74
N LYS A 166 -3.34 9.68 23.21
CA LYS A 166 -4.75 10.06 23.05
C LYS A 166 -5.44 10.38 24.38
N GLN A 167 -4.99 9.75 25.47
CA GLN A 167 -5.45 10.00 26.85
C GLN A 167 -4.75 11.19 27.52
N GLY A 168 -3.85 11.90 26.82
CA GLY A 168 -3.13 13.07 27.35
C GLY A 168 -1.93 12.74 28.23
N ARG A 169 -1.45 11.48 28.24
CA ARG A 169 -0.19 11.13 28.92
C ARG A 169 1.00 11.57 28.07
N ASP A 170 1.98 12.18 28.71
CA ASP A 170 3.22 12.58 28.05
C ASP A 170 4.06 11.34 27.67
N VAL A 171 4.26 11.15 26.37
CA VAL A 171 5.07 10.08 25.78
C VAL A 171 6.29 10.62 25.04
N SER A 172 6.57 11.93 25.12
CA SER A 172 7.66 12.60 24.39
C SER A 172 9.05 12.00 24.67
N ARG A 173 9.25 11.42 25.85
CA ARG A 173 10.50 10.76 26.23
C ARG A 173 10.72 9.39 25.56
N ILE A 174 9.67 8.77 25.04
CA ILE A 174 9.70 7.39 24.52
C ILE A 174 9.29 7.27 23.06
N ALA A 175 8.57 8.25 22.51
CA ALA A 175 8.14 8.25 21.11
C ALA A 175 7.84 9.67 20.60
N GLU A 176 8.16 9.91 19.34
CA GLU A 176 7.69 11.06 18.57
C GLU A 176 6.39 10.69 17.84
N ILE A 177 5.39 11.58 17.87
CA ILE A 177 4.07 11.32 17.29
C ILE A 177 3.84 12.29 16.14
N GLU A 178 3.84 11.75 14.93
CA GLU A 178 3.51 12.49 13.72
C GLU A 178 2.01 12.43 13.44
N VAL A 179 1.36 13.60 13.36
CA VAL A 179 -0.06 13.71 12.96
C VAL A 179 -0.13 14.30 11.55
N GLY A 180 -0.27 13.43 10.56
CA GLY A 180 -0.48 13.82 9.16
C GLY A 180 -1.97 13.98 8.79
N LYS A 181 -2.27 14.84 7.82
CA LYS A 181 -3.58 14.87 7.15
C LYS A 181 -3.51 14.00 5.89
N HIS A 182 -4.53 13.19 5.65
CA HIS A 182 -4.67 12.42 4.42
C HIS A 182 -5.98 12.78 3.71
N VAL A 183 -5.98 12.77 2.38
CA VAL A 183 -7.20 12.96 1.59
C VAL A 183 -8.00 11.66 1.55
N ARG A 184 -9.33 11.74 1.60
CA ARG A 184 -10.21 10.59 1.42
C ARG A 184 -11.40 10.99 0.56
N PHE A 185 -11.58 10.31 -0.56
CA PHE A 185 -12.77 10.43 -1.40
C PHE A 185 -13.85 9.49 -0.85
N LYS A 186 -15.05 10.02 -0.60
CA LYS A 186 -16.21 9.27 -0.10
C LYS A 186 -17.41 9.63 -0.95
N HIS A 187 -18.27 8.65 -1.21
CA HIS A 187 -19.57 8.91 -1.80
C HIS A 187 -20.54 9.39 -0.71
N SER A 188 -21.13 10.57 -0.87
CA SER A 188 -22.23 11.03 -0.02
C SER A 188 -23.56 10.68 -0.68
N SER A 189 -24.22 9.62 -0.23
CA SER A 189 -25.62 9.41 -0.58
C SER A 189 -26.46 10.38 0.25
N GLN A 190 -26.82 11.54 -0.31
CA GLN A 190 -27.99 12.25 0.19
C GLN A 190 -29.20 11.38 -0.13
N LYS A 191 -29.77 10.73 0.90
CA LYS A 191 -31.11 10.16 0.80
C LYS A 191 -32.04 11.30 0.41
N LYS A 192 -32.61 11.22 -0.80
CA LYS A 192 -33.80 12.01 -1.15
C LYS A 192 -34.97 11.60 -0.27
#